data_AF-A0A2R6JDZ1-F1
#
_entry.id   AF-A0A2R6JDZ1-F1
#
_cell.length_a   1.000
_cell.length_b   1.000
_cell.length_c   1.000
_cell.angle_alpha   90.00
_cell.angle_beta   90.00
_cell.angle_gamma   90.00
#
_symmetry.space_group_name_H-M   'P 1'
#
loop_
_entity.id
_entity.type
_entity.pdbx_description
1 polymer ?
#
loop_
_entity_poly.entity_id
_entity_poly.type
_entity_poly.pdbx_seq_one_letter_code
_entity_poly.pdbx_strand_id
1 'polypeptide(L)'
;MKPGIVLASATSPTEQAVFDELVQRGIEDTHLDPHFPGEFDQIVHAWPVPEADHVDVSDVRPGDYVVFYRGSNRYSWAAEVRDIISDSNMAERFATYVTDQESGDIQPREEFSDDILLLHIPVPIELESYRLHDLLNIDQDALTRTIIPDDSTVAT
;
A
#
# COMPACT_ATOMS: atom_id res chain seq x y z
N MET A 1 -19.05 -5.32 -10.90
CA MET A 1 -18.90 -5.40 -9.43
C MET A 1 -18.52 -4.02 -8.94
N LYS A 2 -18.81 -3.68 -7.68
CA LYS A 2 -18.32 -2.41 -7.12
C LYS A 2 -16.83 -2.58 -6.76
N PRO A 3 -15.99 -1.54 -6.93
CA PRO A 3 -14.62 -1.56 -6.43
C PRO A 3 -14.59 -1.77 -4.92
N GLY A 4 -13.66 -2.61 -4.44
CA GLY A 4 -13.33 -2.77 -3.03
C GLY A 4 -12.47 -1.62 -2.52
N ILE A 5 -12.23 -1.61 -1.20
CA ILE A 5 -11.34 -0.65 -0.54
C ILE A 5 -10.35 -1.40 0.37
N VAL A 6 -9.10 -0.98 0.37
CA VAL A 6 -8.05 -1.44 1.28
C VAL A 6 -7.64 -0.25 2.14
N LEU A 7 -7.77 -0.37 3.46
CA LEU A 7 -7.36 0.66 4.40
C LEU A 7 -5.91 0.37 4.83
N ALA A 8 -4.92 1.01 4.20
CA ALA A 8 -3.51 0.81 4.52
C ALA A 8 -3.06 1.76 5.63
N SER A 9 -2.39 1.21 6.65
CA SER A 9 -1.72 1.97 7.70
C SER A 9 -0.26 2.19 7.29
N ALA A 10 0.16 3.45 7.23
CA ALA A 10 1.56 3.83 7.07
C ALA A 10 1.96 4.75 8.22
N THR A 11 2.07 4.17 9.41
CA THR A 11 2.26 4.90 10.68
C THR A 11 3.60 4.60 11.33
N SER A 12 4.20 3.43 11.08
CA SER A 12 5.56 3.14 11.55
C SER A 12 6.60 3.95 10.74
N PRO A 13 7.81 4.21 11.29
CA PRO A 13 8.88 4.86 10.52
C PRO A 13 9.21 4.14 9.22
N THR A 14 9.29 2.80 9.25
CA THR A 14 9.56 1.97 8.06
C THR A 14 8.43 2.07 7.05
N GLU A 15 7.17 1.99 7.47
CA GLU A 15 6.02 2.14 6.59
C GLU A 15 5.92 3.54 5.96
N GLN A 16 6.25 4.59 6.71
CA GLN A 16 6.28 5.94 6.19
C GLN A 16 7.37 6.13 5.14
N ALA A 17 8.55 5.56 5.34
CA ALA A 17 9.62 5.55 4.35
C ALA A 17 9.22 4.80 3.07
N VAL A 18 8.65 3.60 3.22
CA VAL A 18 8.12 2.82 2.09
C VAL A 18 7.04 3.62 1.35
N PHE A 19 6.13 4.27 2.07
CA PHE A 19 5.11 5.11 1.47
C PHE A 19 5.73 6.27 0.68
N ASP A 20 6.66 7.02 1.27
CA ASP A 20 7.22 8.21 0.63
C ASP A 20 8.00 7.87 -0.64
N GLU A 21 8.75 6.77 -0.63
CA GLU A 21 9.59 6.35 -1.75
C GLU A 21 8.81 5.55 -2.81
N LEU A 22 8.04 4.53 -2.41
CA LEU A 22 7.40 3.61 -3.38
C LEU A 22 5.99 4.03 -3.75
N VAL A 23 5.23 4.61 -2.84
CA VAL A 23 3.86 5.06 -3.13
C VAL A 23 3.90 6.47 -3.68
N GLN A 24 4.35 7.46 -2.90
CA GLN A 24 4.23 8.87 -3.26
C GLN A 24 5.17 9.29 -4.39
N ARG A 25 6.47 8.99 -4.28
CA ARG A 25 7.44 9.32 -5.33
C ARG A 25 7.36 8.32 -6.49
N GLY A 26 7.25 7.04 -6.16
CA GLY A 26 7.36 5.96 -7.13
C GLY A 26 8.81 5.76 -7.59
N ILE A 27 9.06 4.62 -8.22
CA ILE A 27 10.38 4.24 -8.75
C ILE A 27 10.35 4.21 -10.27
N GLU A 28 11.39 4.71 -10.93
CA GLU A 28 11.50 4.55 -12.38
C GLU A 28 11.74 3.08 -12.72
N ASP A 29 11.01 2.54 -13.70
CA ASP A 29 11.10 1.14 -14.13
C ASP A 29 12.53 0.73 -14.55
N THR A 30 13.36 1.69 -14.97
CA THR A 30 14.79 1.48 -15.28
C THR A 30 15.63 1.06 -14.08
N HIS A 31 15.16 1.32 -12.86
CA HIS A 31 15.76 0.85 -11.61
C HIS A 31 15.23 -0.54 -11.20
N LEU A 32 14.22 -1.05 -11.89
CA LEU A 32 13.67 -2.38 -11.68
C LEU A 32 14.29 -3.41 -12.63
N ASP A 33 14.02 -4.69 -12.37
CA ASP A 33 14.51 -5.78 -13.22
C ASP A 33 14.00 -5.62 -14.66
N PRO A 34 14.80 -5.86 -15.71
CA PRO A 34 14.32 -5.83 -17.09
C PRO A 34 13.21 -6.84 -17.41
N HIS A 35 12.91 -7.78 -16.50
CA HIS A 35 11.76 -8.69 -16.57
C HIS A 35 10.54 -8.20 -15.79
N PHE A 36 10.56 -6.98 -15.23
CA PHE A 36 9.39 -6.40 -14.58
C PHE A 36 8.24 -6.30 -15.60
N PRO A 37 7.00 -6.68 -15.24
CA PRO A 37 5.86 -6.67 -16.15
C PRO A 37 5.37 -5.26 -16.55
N GLY A 38 6.23 -4.23 -16.49
CA GLY A 38 5.96 -2.87 -16.92
C GLY A 38 6.29 -2.62 -18.39
N GLU A 39 5.65 -1.61 -18.97
CA GLU A 39 6.21 -0.97 -20.16
C GLU A 39 7.39 -0.10 -19.71
N PHE A 40 8.58 -0.34 -20.28
CA PHE A 40 9.78 0.44 -20.02
C PHE A 40 9.49 1.95 -20.14
N ASP A 41 10.08 2.75 -19.23
CA ASP A 41 9.95 4.22 -19.08
C ASP A 41 8.75 4.74 -18.24
N GLN A 42 8.12 3.89 -17.42
CA GLN A 42 7.06 4.34 -16.49
C GLN A 42 7.54 4.44 -15.05
N ILE A 43 6.97 5.39 -14.30
CA ILE A 43 7.07 5.43 -12.83
C ILE A 43 6.14 4.35 -12.28
N VAL A 44 6.70 3.45 -11.48
CA VAL A 44 5.98 2.38 -10.80
C VAL A 44 5.69 2.83 -9.38
N HIS A 45 4.41 2.83 -9.03
CA HIS A 45 3.96 3.04 -7.65
C HIS A 45 3.65 1.67 -7.05
N ALA A 46 4.14 1.41 -5.84
CA ALA A 46 4.00 0.11 -5.21
C ALA A 46 3.80 0.23 -3.70
N TRP A 47 3.01 -0.70 -3.15
CA TRP A 47 2.85 -0.90 -1.73
C TRP A 47 3.08 -2.39 -1.41
N PRO A 48 4.29 -2.76 -0.93
CA PRO A 48 4.49 -4.04 -0.27
C PRO A 48 3.57 -4.10 0.94
N VAL A 49 2.91 -5.24 1.17
CA VAL A 49 1.97 -5.38 2.29
C VAL A 49 2.74 -5.68 3.58
N PRO A 50 2.51 -4.96 4.69
CA PRO A 50 3.17 -5.25 5.96
C PRO A 50 2.86 -6.67 6.44
N GLU A 51 3.90 -7.45 6.76
CA GLU A 51 3.77 -8.86 7.18
C GLU A 51 3.00 -8.96 8.52
N ALA A 52 3.22 -7.99 9.41
CA ALA A 52 2.58 -7.92 10.73
C ALA A 52 1.05 -7.75 10.67
N ASP A 53 0.52 -7.28 9.54
CA ASP A 53 -0.91 -7.04 9.38
C ASP A 53 -1.69 -8.32 9.03
N HIS A 54 -0.98 -9.39 8.63
CA HIS A 54 -1.57 -10.68 8.23
C HIS A 54 -2.72 -10.53 7.21
N VAL A 55 -2.58 -9.60 6.28
CA VAL A 55 -3.59 -9.32 5.24
C VAL A 55 -3.59 -10.44 4.21
N ASP A 56 -4.76 -11.01 3.94
CA ASP A 56 -4.94 -11.92 2.81
C ASP A 56 -5.22 -11.11 1.55
N VAL A 57 -4.21 -10.96 0.69
CA VAL A 57 -4.33 -10.19 -0.56
C VAL A 57 -5.18 -10.91 -1.62
N SER A 58 -5.60 -12.16 -1.40
CA SER A 58 -6.40 -12.91 -2.38
C SER A 58 -7.79 -12.31 -2.62
N ASP A 59 -8.27 -11.49 -1.68
CA ASP A 59 -9.52 -10.74 -1.79
C ASP A 59 -9.35 -9.39 -2.50
N VAL A 60 -8.13 -8.90 -2.68
CA VAL A 60 -7.82 -7.66 -3.42
C VAL A 60 -7.80 -7.94 -4.91
N ARG A 61 -8.28 -6.98 -5.72
CA ARG A 61 -8.34 -7.10 -7.17
C ARG A 61 -7.88 -5.82 -7.86
N PRO A 62 -7.37 -5.93 -9.11
CA PRO A 62 -7.23 -4.77 -9.98
C PRO A 62 -8.53 -3.97 -10.08
N GLY A 63 -8.44 -2.66 -9.88
CA GLY A 63 -9.57 -1.73 -9.81
C GLY A 63 -10.07 -1.41 -8.39
N ASP A 64 -9.59 -2.10 -7.35
CA ASP A 64 -9.85 -1.72 -5.95
C ASP A 64 -9.05 -0.48 -5.56
N TYR A 65 -9.45 0.21 -4.50
CA TYR A 65 -8.74 1.40 -4.02
C TYR A 65 -8.01 1.15 -2.71
N VAL A 66 -6.72 1.45 -2.65
CA VAL A 66 -5.98 1.57 -1.39
C VAL A 66 -6.07 3.00 -0.89
N VAL A 67 -6.49 3.20 0.35
CA VAL A 67 -6.45 4.51 1.04
C VAL A 67 -5.45 4.45 2.20
N PHE A 68 -4.58 5.44 2.25
CA PHE A 68 -3.44 5.44 3.17
C PHE A 68 -3.67 6.37 4.36
N TYR A 69 -3.60 5.78 5.54
CA TYR A 69 -3.58 6.48 6.82
C TYR A 69 -2.14 6.72 7.24
N ARG A 70 -1.73 8.00 7.32
CA ARG A 70 -0.38 8.42 7.74
C ARG A 70 -0.36 9.11 9.10
N GLY A 71 -1.43 8.95 9.89
CA GLY A 71 -1.64 9.66 11.15
C GLY A 71 -2.61 10.85 11.06
N SER A 72 -2.72 11.61 12.14
CA SER A 72 -3.54 12.84 12.21
C SER A 72 -5.04 12.64 11.92
N ASN A 73 -5.59 11.47 12.28
CA ASN A 73 -7.02 11.13 12.21
C ASN A 73 -7.66 11.30 10.81
N ARG A 74 -6.86 11.18 9.75
CA ARG A 74 -7.34 11.26 8.36
C ARG A 74 -6.57 10.32 7.43
N TYR A 75 -7.27 9.78 6.44
CA TYR A 75 -6.66 9.23 5.25
C TYR A 75 -6.31 10.38 4.31
N SER A 76 -5.07 10.40 3.82
CA SER A 76 -4.52 11.55 3.09
C SER A 76 -4.17 11.24 1.63
N TRP A 77 -4.12 9.96 1.27
CA TRP A 77 -3.83 9.52 -0.08
C TRP A 77 -4.68 8.32 -0.47
N ALA A 78 -4.97 8.21 -1.76
CA ALA A 78 -5.64 7.06 -2.35
C ALA A 78 -4.95 6.67 -3.66
N ALA A 79 -4.92 5.38 -3.96
CA ALA A 79 -4.46 4.88 -5.25
C ALA A 79 -5.31 3.68 -5.68
N GLU A 80 -5.51 3.52 -6.98
CA GLU A 80 -6.18 2.35 -7.53
C GLU A 80 -5.16 1.21 -7.71
N VAL A 81 -5.53 0.00 -7.32
CA VAL A 81 -4.74 -1.21 -7.53
C VAL A 81 -4.73 -1.51 -9.02
N ARG A 82 -3.53 -1.43 -9.62
CA ARG A 82 -3.30 -1.79 -11.01
C ARG A 82 -3.12 -3.30 -11.17
N ASP A 83 -2.30 -3.89 -10.31
CA ASP A 83 -1.97 -5.32 -10.34
C ASP A 83 -1.47 -5.78 -8.97
N ILE A 84 -1.41 -7.10 -8.77
CA ILE A 84 -0.92 -7.72 -7.54
C ILE A 84 0.15 -8.73 -7.93
N ILE A 85 1.33 -8.58 -7.36
CA ILE A 85 2.45 -9.49 -7.60
C ILE A 85 2.88 -10.14 -6.30
N SER A 86 3.23 -11.42 -6.36
CA SER A 86 3.84 -12.16 -5.27
C SER A 86 5.22 -12.60 -5.73
N ASP A 87 6.25 -11.81 -5.42
CA ASP A 87 7.63 -12.05 -5.86
C ASP A 87 8.63 -11.59 -4.80
N SER A 88 9.26 -12.57 -4.14
CA SER A 88 10.25 -12.35 -3.10
C SER A 88 11.47 -11.55 -3.57
N ASN A 89 11.88 -11.72 -4.83
CA ASN A 89 13.02 -10.97 -5.39
C ASN A 89 12.62 -9.51 -5.62
N MET A 90 11.37 -9.27 -6.03
CA MET A 90 10.87 -7.91 -6.21
C MET A 90 10.73 -7.19 -4.86
N ALA A 91 10.20 -7.88 -3.86
CA ALA A 91 10.09 -7.37 -2.49
C ALA A 91 11.47 -6.98 -1.92
N GLU A 92 12.48 -7.83 -2.13
CA GLU A 92 13.86 -7.54 -1.71
C GLU A 92 14.46 -6.32 -2.42
N ARG A 93 14.18 -6.15 -3.72
CA ARG A 93 14.64 -4.97 -4.48
C ARG A 93 13.97 -3.69 -4.00
N PHE A 94 12.66 -3.71 -3.78
CA PHE A 94 11.94 -2.56 -3.23
C PHE A 94 12.45 -2.19 -1.83
N ALA A 95 12.65 -3.18 -0.97
CA ALA A 95 13.25 -2.95 0.36
C ALA A 95 14.64 -2.33 0.26
N THR A 96 15.51 -2.88 -0.59
CA THR A 96 16.87 -2.35 -0.82
C THR A 96 16.83 -0.91 -1.33
N TYR A 97 15.95 -0.61 -2.29
CA TYR A 97 15.79 0.73 -2.83
C TYR A 97 15.40 1.74 -1.75
N VAL A 98 14.43 1.41 -0.90
CA VAL A 98 14.00 2.28 0.21
C VAL A 98 15.14 2.50 1.21
N THR A 99 15.87 1.44 1.58
CA THR A 99 17.04 1.54 2.46
C THR A 99 18.16 2.40 1.86
N ASP A 100 18.37 2.36 0.54
CA ASP A 100 19.41 3.16 -0.12
C ASP A 100 19.06 4.66 -0.20
N GLN A 101 17.77 5.02 -0.21
CA GLN A 101 17.32 6.42 -0.24
C GLN A 101 17.24 7.05 1.16
N GLU A 102 16.94 6.25 2.19
CA GLU A 102 16.78 6.73 3.55
C GLU A 102 18.05 6.61 4.38
N SER A 103 18.40 7.65 5.13
CA SER A 103 19.61 7.66 5.98
C SER A 103 19.40 6.99 7.36
N GLY A 104 18.36 6.18 7.51
CA GLY A 104 17.90 5.59 8.77
C GLY A 104 18.17 4.09 8.90
N ASP A 105 18.14 3.58 10.14
CA ASP A 105 18.21 2.15 10.45
C ASP A 105 16.83 1.49 10.27
N ILE A 106 16.30 1.55 9.04
CA ILE A 106 15.06 0.89 8.66
C ILE A 106 15.35 -0.43 7.95
N GLN A 107 14.57 -1.47 8.25
CA GLN A 107 14.75 -2.81 7.67
C GLN A 107 13.45 -3.28 7.00
N PRO A 108 13.04 -2.68 5.85
CA PRO A 108 11.75 -2.98 5.23
C PRO A 108 11.58 -4.46 4.90
N ARG A 109 12.65 -5.18 4.54
CA ARG A 109 12.52 -6.59 4.18
C ARG A 109 12.03 -7.48 5.33
N GLU A 110 12.31 -7.13 6.57
CA GLU A 110 11.88 -7.88 7.76
C GLU A 110 10.43 -7.55 8.17
N GLU A 111 9.90 -6.42 7.70
CA GLU A 111 8.58 -5.90 8.08
C GLU A 111 7.51 -6.10 7.01
N PHE A 112 7.90 -6.40 5.77
CA PHE A 112 7.01 -6.52 4.62
C PHE A 112 7.03 -7.91 3.96
N SER A 113 5.85 -8.33 3.51
CA SER A 113 5.61 -9.60 2.82
C SER A 113 6.12 -9.59 1.37
N ASP A 114 6.06 -10.75 0.72
CA ASP A 114 6.37 -10.90 -0.71
C ASP A 114 5.24 -10.41 -1.62
N ASP A 115 4.07 -10.11 -1.04
CA ASP A 115 2.90 -9.61 -1.74
C ASP A 115 2.97 -8.09 -1.89
N ILE A 116 2.88 -7.62 -3.13
CA ILE A 116 3.04 -6.22 -3.49
C ILE A 116 1.86 -5.77 -4.34
N LEU A 117 1.21 -4.70 -3.90
CA LEU A 117 0.18 -4.01 -4.66
C LEU A 117 0.87 -3.02 -5.60
N LEU A 118 0.76 -3.24 -6.91
CA LEU A 118 1.13 -2.25 -7.91
C LEU A 118 -0.02 -1.26 -8.07
N LEU A 119 0.29 0.02 -8.06
CA LEU A 119 -0.67 1.10 -7.96
C LEU A 119 -0.64 1.99 -9.20
N HIS A 120 -1.80 2.54 -9.55
CA HIS A 120 -1.84 3.75 -10.35
C HIS A 120 -1.32 4.96 -9.56
N ILE A 121 -1.12 6.09 -10.25
CA ILE A 121 -0.60 7.32 -9.66
C ILE A 121 -1.46 7.70 -8.44
N PRO A 122 -0.88 7.81 -7.23
CA PRO A 122 -1.63 8.14 -6.04
C PRO A 122 -2.13 9.59 -6.11
N VAL A 123 -3.33 9.82 -5.56
CA VAL A 123 -3.96 11.13 -5.48
C VAL A 123 -4.15 11.55 -4.03
N PRO A 124 -3.91 12.83 -3.69
CA PRO A 124 -4.17 13.33 -2.35
C PRO A 124 -5.70 13.40 -2.12
N ILE A 125 -6.12 13.01 -0.91
CA ILE A 125 -7.51 13.04 -0.47
C ILE A 125 -7.60 13.59 0.95
N GLU A 126 -8.82 13.92 1.38
CA GLU A 126 -9.10 14.27 2.77
C GLU A 126 -10.33 13.51 3.26
N LEU A 127 -10.10 12.36 3.88
CA LEU A 127 -11.15 11.55 4.49
C LEU A 127 -10.89 11.40 5.99
N GLU A 128 -11.81 11.91 6.81
CA GLU A 128 -11.74 11.75 8.26
C GLU A 128 -11.89 10.27 8.63
N SER A 129 -10.94 9.74 9.41
CA SER A 129 -10.87 8.30 9.68
C SER A 129 -12.14 7.78 10.36
N TYR A 130 -12.65 8.52 11.36
CA TYR A 130 -13.86 8.13 12.08
C TYR A 130 -15.08 8.00 11.16
N ARG A 131 -15.26 8.90 10.18
CA ARG A 131 -16.39 8.82 9.24
C ARG A 131 -16.30 7.61 8.34
N LEU A 132 -15.09 7.29 7.87
CA LEU A 132 -14.87 6.14 7.01
C LEU A 132 -15.07 4.84 7.78
N HIS A 133 -14.57 4.77 9.01
CA HIS A 133 -14.71 3.61 9.89
C HIS A 133 -16.17 3.37 10.28
N ASP A 134 -16.92 4.42 10.61
CA ASP A 134 -18.36 4.35 10.88
C ASP A 134 -19.14 3.83 9.66
N LEU A 135 -18.80 4.32 8.45
CA LEU A 135 -19.46 3.91 7.21
C LEU A 135 -19.23 2.45 6.87
N LEU A 136 -18.02 1.96 7.11
CA LEU A 136 -17.61 0.60 6.77
C LEU A 136 -17.82 -0.40 7.93
N ASN A 137 -18.30 0.11 9.09
CA ASN A 137 -18.49 -0.65 10.33
C ASN A 137 -17.23 -1.42 10.75
N ILE A 138 -16.10 -0.70 10.82
CA ILE A 138 -14.78 -1.25 11.15
C ILE A 138 -14.26 -0.60 12.44
N ASP A 139 -13.56 -1.39 13.25
CA ASP A 139 -12.89 -0.91 14.45
C ASP A 139 -11.66 -0.03 14.16
N GLN A 140 -11.22 0.72 15.17
CA GLN A 140 -10.07 1.64 15.13
C GLN A 140 -8.73 0.95 14.79
N ASP A 141 -8.68 -0.38 14.76
CA ASP A 141 -7.50 -1.16 14.36
C ASP A 141 -7.00 -0.79 12.95
N ALA A 142 -7.88 -0.28 12.07
CA ALA A 142 -7.52 0.23 10.74
C ALA A 142 -6.56 1.45 10.76
N LEU A 143 -6.31 2.02 11.94
CA LEU A 143 -5.33 3.10 12.14
C LEU A 143 -3.92 2.58 12.42
N THR A 144 -3.77 1.30 12.74
CA THR A 144 -2.49 0.69 13.15
C THR A 144 -2.12 -0.53 12.33
N ARG A 145 -3.02 -1.04 11.50
CA ARG A 145 -2.79 -2.14 10.57
C ARG A 145 -3.60 -1.96 9.30
N THR A 146 -3.14 -2.60 8.23
CA THR A 146 -3.85 -2.70 6.96
C THR A 146 -5.08 -3.59 7.10
N ILE A 147 -6.23 -3.16 6.58
CA ILE A 147 -7.49 -3.90 6.64
C ILE A 147 -8.18 -3.91 5.28
N ILE A 148 -8.68 -5.08 4.88
CA ILE A 148 -9.62 -5.26 3.78
C ILE A 148 -11.00 -5.45 4.41
N PRO A 149 -11.93 -4.48 4.29
CA PRO A 149 -13.27 -4.61 4.86
C PRO A 149 -14.09 -5.66 4.11
N ASP A 150 -14.81 -6.49 4.84
CA ASP A 150 -15.72 -7.47 4.25
C ASP A 150 -16.90 -6.79 3.53
N ASP A 151 -17.17 -7.17 2.28
CA ASP A 151 -18.28 -6.63 1.46
C ASP A 151 -19.67 -6.91 2.11
N SER A 152 -19.74 -7.80 3.09
CA SER A 152 -20.94 -8.11 3.88
C SER A 152 -21.35 -7.02 4.88
N THR A 153 -20.49 -6.05 5.21
CA THR A 153 -20.80 -5.04 6.25
C THR A 153 -21.44 -3.76 5.70
N VAL A 154 -21.41 -3.53 4.37
CA VAL A 154 -21.89 -2.27 3.75
C VAL A 154 -23.36 -2.34 3.29
N ALA A 155 -24.13 -3.30 3.82
CA ALA A 155 -25.54 -3.48 3.47
C ALA A 155 -26.48 -2.99 4.58
N THR A 156 -26.81 -1.70 4.56
CA THR A 156 -28.10 -1.17 5.05
C THR A 156 -28.55 0.01 4.21
#